data_AF-A0A370HSZ3-F1
#
_entry.id   AF-A0A370HSZ3-F1
#
_cell.length_a   1.000
_cell.length_b   1.000
_cell.length_c   1.000
_cell.angle_alpha   90.00
_cell.angle_beta   90.00
_cell.angle_gamma   90.00
#
_symmetry.space_group_name_H-M   'P 1'
#
loop_
_entity.id
_entity.type
_entity.pdbx_description
1 polymer ?
#
loop_
_entity_poly.entity_id
_entity_poly.type
_entity_poly.pdbx_seq_one_letter_code
_entity_poly.pdbx_strand_id
1 'polypeptide(L)'
;MRRFKVIACVASMLSVLPWQHPGCAGAETIQIDGESHDFVRMSHEESMGRIPSFATGMKRANISGRLAVCIAGLDLPVSTEQGDHRYGAYCLLRRDGASTTVQVCSHETAGLFRIEAVDLTTASIANLAGFVRRHCYGD
;
A
#
# COMPACT_ATOMS: atom_id res chain seq x y z
N MET A 1 -8.96 2.87 23.26
CA MET A 1 -10.01 3.28 22.29
C MET A 1 -9.75 4.73 21.88
N ARG A 2 -9.06 4.98 20.76
CA ARG A 2 -8.81 6.34 20.25
C ARG A 2 -9.84 6.64 19.15
N ARG A 3 -10.70 7.64 19.39
CA ARG A 3 -11.70 8.14 18.45
C ARG A 3 -10.98 9.04 17.43
N PHE A 4 -11.02 8.70 16.15
CA PHE A 4 -10.59 9.62 15.09
C PHE A 4 -11.73 10.60 14.77
N LYS A 5 -11.40 11.88 14.79
CA LYS A 5 -12.32 13.00 14.60
C LYS A 5 -12.41 13.29 13.10
N VAL A 6 -13.55 13.04 12.49
CA VAL A 6 -13.83 13.38 11.08
C VAL A 6 -13.93 14.90 10.96
N ILE A 7 -13.03 15.53 10.20
CA ILE A 7 -13.10 16.95 9.84
C ILE A 7 -13.67 17.03 8.43
N ALA A 8 -14.87 17.58 8.30
CA ALA A 8 -15.51 17.88 7.01
C ALA A 8 -14.79 19.05 6.32
N CYS A 9 -14.51 18.94 5.01
CA CYS A 9 -13.92 20.04 4.23
C CYS A 9 -14.85 20.44 3.08
N VAL A 10 -15.05 21.75 2.96
CA VAL A 10 -15.93 22.43 1.99
C VAL A 10 -15.17 22.67 0.69
N ALA A 11 -15.79 22.32 -0.43
CA ALA A 11 -15.20 22.41 -1.77
C ALA A 11 -15.02 23.87 -2.24
N SER A 12 -13.85 24.18 -2.79
CA SER A 12 -13.65 25.28 -3.72
C SER A 12 -12.91 24.78 -4.95
N MET A 13 -13.60 24.82 -6.08
CA MET A 13 -13.08 24.55 -7.41
C MET A 13 -12.05 25.61 -7.80
N LEU A 14 -10.85 25.19 -8.21
CA LEU A 14 -10.07 25.76 -9.32
C LEU A 14 -8.64 25.16 -9.33
N SER A 15 -8.27 24.63 -10.50
CA SER A 15 -6.91 24.60 -11.06
C SER A 15 -6.05 23.31 -10.99
N VAL A 16 -6.02 22.62 -12.13
CA VAL A 16 -4.86 22.21 -12.96
C VAL A 16 -3.63 21.54 -12.27
N LEU A 17 -3.71 20.23 -12.06
CA LEU A 17 -2.68 19.16 -12.17
C LEU A 17 -3.25 17.92 -11.44
N PRO A 18 -3.15 16.68 -11.96
CA PRO A 18 -3.95 15.55 -11.45
C PRO A 18 -3.61 15.04 -10.04
N TRP A 19 -2.73 15.73 -9.29
CA TRP A 19 -2.29 15.26 -7.96
C TRP A 19 -2.13 16.37 -6.90
N GLN A 20 -2.65 17.58 -7.14
CA GLN A 20 -2.55 18.68 -6.16
C GLN A 20 -3.91 19.32 -5.89
N HIS A 21 -4.65 18.76 -4.94
CA HIS A 21 -5.55 19.57 -4.12
C HIS A 21 -4.79 20.00 -2.86
N PRO A 22 -4.49 21.30 -2.69
CA PRO A 22 -3.97 21.79 -1.43
C PRO A 22 -5.15 21.86 -0.46
N GLY A 23 -5.25 20.90 0.46
CA GLY A 23 -6.14 21.03 1.61
C GLY A 23 -7.02 19.84 2.00
N CYS A 24 -6.93 18.70 1.33
CA CYS A 24 -7.61 17.47 1.78
C CYS A 24 -6.67 16.27 1.61
N ALA A 25 -5.96 15.90 2.67
CA ALA A 25 -5.47 14.54 2.81
C ALA A 25 -6.68 13.65 3.12
N GLY A 26 -7.54 13.44 2.12
CA GLY A 26 -8.61 12.46 2.22
C GLY A 26 -7.97 11.09 2.14
N ALA A 27 -8.01 10.34 3.23
CA ALA A 27 -7.92 8.89 3.14
C ALA A 27 -9.02 8.45 2.16
N GLU A 28 -8.62 7.90 1.02
CA GLU A 28 -9.58 7.37 0.07
C GLU A 28 -9.93 5.97 0.58
N THR A 29 -11.17 5.81 1.05
CA THR A 29 -11.66 4.59 1.68
C THR A 29 -12.32 3.70 0.63
N ILE A 30 -11.93 2.42 0.55
CA ILE A 30 -12.56 1.43 -0.33
C ILE A 30 -13.27 0.34 0.47
N GLN A 31 -14.33 -0.22 -0.10
CA GLN A 31 -14.98 -1.41 0.45
C GLN A 31 -14.30 -2.66 -0.11
N ILE A 32 -13.70 -3.49 0.75
CA ILE A 32 -13.21 -4.81 0.38
C ILE A 32 -13.93 -5.81 1.27
N ASP A 33 -14.65 -6.75 0.64
CA ASP A 33 -15.39 -7.82 1.33
C ASP A 33 -16.34 -7.32 2.44
N GLY A 34 -16.87 -6.09 2.28
CA GLY A 34 -17.79 -5.46 3.22
C GLY A 34 -17.14 -4.60 4.31
N GLU A 35 -15.80 -4.51 4.34
CA GLU A 35 -15.04 -3.68 5.27
C GLU A 35 -14.43 -2.46 4.57
N SER A 36 -14.36 -1.34 5.31
CA SER A 36 -13.81 -0.07 4.84
C SER A 36 -12.32 0.01 5.10
N HIS A 37 -11.51 0.16 4.05
CA HIS A 37 -10.05 0.27 4.15
C HIS A 37 -9.56 1.60 3.62
N ASP A 38 -8.77 2.30 4.41
CA ASP A 38 -8.17 3.57 4.03
C ASP A 38 -6.89 3.35 3.21
N PHE A 39 -6.84 3.94 2.03
CA PHE A 39 -5.57 4.13 1.33
C PHE A 39 -4.94 5.41 1.82
N VAL A 40 -3.82 5.22 2.50
CA VAL A 40 -3.09 6.32 3.11
C VAL A 40 -1.78 6.48 2.35
N ARG A 41 -1.49 7.72 1.97
CA ARG A 41 -0.11 8.09 1.62
C ARG A 41 0.76 7.76 2.82
N MET A 42 1.70 6.85 2.63
CA MET A 42 2.56 6.45 3.73
C MET A 42 3.52 7.59 4.05
N SER A 43 3.54 8.00 5.31
CA SER A 43 4.62 8.82 5.82
C SER A 43 5.96 8.09 5.67
N HIS A 44 7.06 8.85 5.72
CA HIS A 44 8.39 8.25 5.68
C HIS A 44 8.59 7.24 6.82
N GLU A 45 8.08 7.54 8.01
CA GLU A 45 8.14 6.65 9.17
C GLU A 45 7.37 5.34 8.94
N GLU A 46 6.13 5.41 8.44
CA GLU A 46 5.34 4.22 8.11
C GLU A 46 6.02 3.38 7.02
N SER A 47 6.57 4.03 5.99
CA SER A 47 7.36 3.36 4.95
C SER A 47 8.55 2.62 5.55
N MET A 48 9.36 3.30 6.36
CA MET A 48 10.56 2.72 6.95
C MET A 48 10.24 1.63 7.98
N GLY A 49 9.10 1.71 8.66
CA GLY A 49 8.61 0.65 9.56
C GLY A 49 8.23 -0.64 8.82
N ARG A 50 7.81 -0.56 7.55
CA ARG A 50 7.36 -1.73 6.77
C ARG A 50 8.44 -2.37 5.90
N ILE A 51 9.41 -1.59 5.41
CA ILE A 51 10.50 -2.10 4.57
C ILE A 51 11.21 -3.34 5.15
N PRO A 52 11.51 -3.46 6.46
CA PRO A 52 12.14 -4.66 7.02
C PRO A 52 11.34 -5.94 6.84
N SER A 53 10.01 -5.87 6.97
CA SER A 53 9.11 -7.00 6.70
C SER A 53 9.17 -7.41 5.22
N PHE A 54 9.03 -6.44 4.31
CA PHE A 54 9.11 -6.71 2.88
C PHE A 54 10.48 -7.26 2.47
N ALA A 55 11.57 -6.77 3.08
CA ALA A 55 12.91 -7.31 2.85
C ALA A 55 13.02 -8.79 3.25
N THR A 56 12.31 -9.22 4.29
CA THR A 56 12.22 -10.64 4.67
C THR A 56 11.49 -11.45 3.61
N GLY A 57 10.36 -10.93 3.10
CA GLY A 57 9.62 -11.55 1.99
C GLY A 57 10.46 -11.65 0.71
N MET A 58 11.17 -10.58 0.34
CA MET A 58 12.08 -10.55 -0.81
C MET A 58 13.17 -11.62 -0.70
N LYS A 59 13.78 -11.78 0.49
CA LYS A 59 14.79 -12.82 0.73
C LYS A 59 14.22 -14.22 0.55
N ARG A 60 13.03 -14.50 1.10
CA ARG A 60 12.35 -15.81 0.96
C ARG A 60 12.02 -16.12 -0.50
N ALA A 61 11.57 -15.12 -1.26
CA ALA A 61 11.24 -15.24 -2.68
C ALA A 61 12.45 -15.06 -3.63
N ASN A 62 13.68 -14.98 -3.10
CA ASN A 62 14.92 -14.80 -3.85
C ASN A 62 14.92 -13.59 -4.83
N ILE A 63 14.31 -12.48 -4.41
CA ILE A 63 14.25 -11.24 -5.18
C ILE A 63 15.45 -10.35 -4.80
N SER A 64 16.30 -10.03 -5.76
CA SER A 64 17.45 -9.14 -5.55
C SER A 64 17.05 -7.65 -5.49
N GLY A 65 17.93 -6.82 -4.92
CA GLY A 65 17.71 -5.38 -4.78
C GLY A 65 17.20 -4.98 -3.39
N ARG A 66 16.79 -3.71 -3.25
CA ARG A 66 16.26 -3.16 -1.99
C ARG A 66 15.10 -2.21 -2.24
N LEU A 67 14.06 -2.30 -1.41
CA LEU A 67 13.03 -1.26 -1.38
C LEU A 67 13.61 -0.02 -0.69
N ALA A 68 13.54 1.12 -1.35
CA ALA A 68 14.08 2.39 -0.85
C ALA A 68 13.04 3.20 -0.07
N VAL A 69 11.79 3.19 -0.55
CA VAL A 69 10.66 3.90 0.04
C VAL A 69 9.37 3.30 -0.50
N CYS A 70 8.31 3.33 0.31
CA CYS A 70 6.93 3.05 -0.11
C CYS A 70 6.12 4.34 -0.07
N ILE A 71 5.37 4.60 -1.13
CA ILE A 71 4.71 5.88 -1.43
C ILE A 71 3.28 5.89 -0.90
N ALA A 72 2.62 4.74 -0.99
CA ALA A 72 1.27 4.53 -0.50
C ALA A 72 1.06 3.05 -0.22
N GLY A 73 0.11 2.74 0.65
CA GLY A 73 -0.19 1.37 1.00
C GLY A 73 -1.61 1.19 1.52
N LEU A 74 -1.96 -0.07 1.67
CA LEU A 74 -3.21 -0.53 2.25
C LEU A 74 -2.92 -1.71 3.18
N ASP A 75 -3.64 -1.75 4.29
CA ASP A 75 -3.64 -2.84 5.27
C ASP A 75 -5.02 -3.49 5.21
N LEU A 76 -5.07 -4.74 4.77
CA LEU A 76 -6.30 -5.52 4.73
C LEU A 76 -6.27 -6.51 5.90
N PRO A 77 -6.99 -6.25 6.99
CA PRO A 77 -7.40 -7.31 7.91
C PRO A 77 -8.26 -8.33 7.17
N VAL A 78 -8.13 -9.59 7.56
CA VAL A 78 -8.67 -10.70 6.75
C VAL A 78 -9.70 -11.52 7.49
N SER A 79 -9.81 -11.27 8.79
CA SER A 79 -10.91 -11.67 9.65
C SER A 79 -10.60 -11.13 11.04
N THR A 80 -11.63 -10.94 11.85
CA THR A 80 -11.53 -10.48 13.25
C THR A 80 -10.81 -11.46 14.19
N GLU A 81 -10.47 -12.66 13.72
CA GLU A 81 -9.71 -13.63 14.49
C GLU A 81 -8.22 -13.54 14.13
N GLN A 82 -7.44 -13.07 15.10
CA GLN A 82 -5.98 -13.19 15.18
C GLN A 82 -5.11 -12.42 14.18
N GLY A 83 -5.29 -11.10 14.09
CA GLY A 83 -4.19 -10.20 13.67
C GLY A 83 -3.51 -10.58 12.36
N ASP A 84 -4.27 -11.22 11.46
CA ASP A 84 -3.78 -11.66 10.17
C ASP A 84 -3.94 -10.48 9.22
N HIS A 85 -2.82 -9.84 8.91
CA HIS A 85 -2.78 -8.63 8.09
C HIS A 85 -2.16 -8.94 6.73
N ARG A 86 -2.87 -8.57 5.67
CA ARG A 86 -2.38 -8.62 4.29
C ARG A 86 -2.08 -7.21 3.83
N TYR A 87 -0.80 -6.95 3.60
CA TYR A 87 -0.31 -5.63 3.26
C TYR A 87 -0.09 -5.48 1.76
N GLY A 88 -0.59 -4.39 1.20
CA GLY A 88 -0.27 -3.91 -0.14
C GLY A 88 0.50 -2.60 -0.07
N ALA A 89 1.52 -2.42 -0.90
CA ALA A 89 2.20 -1.12 -1.01
C ALA A 89 2.74 -0.86 -2.42
N TYR A 90 2.74 0.41 -2.82
CA TYR A 90 3.55 0.87 -3.96
C TYR A 90 4.89 1.37 -3.45
N CYS A 91 5.98 0.80 -3.94
CA CYS A 91 7.33 1.08 -3.48
C CYS A 91 8.30 1.34 -4.63
N LEU A 92 9.44 1.96 -4.31
CA LEU A 92 10.57 2.10 -5.22
C LEU A 92 11.60 1.00 -4.93
N LEU A 93 11.75 0.08 -5.87
CA LEU A 93 12.79 -0.95 -5.85
C LEU A 93 14.06 -0.39 -6.50
N ARG A 94 15.18 -0.46 -5.77
CA ARG A 94 16.52 -0.18 -6.29
C ARG A 94 17.26 -1.48 -6.59
N ARG A 95 17.70 -1.64 -7.83
CA ARG A 95 18.48 -2.80 -8.29
C ARG A 95 19.50 -2.31 -9.32
N ASP A 96 20.77 -2.68 -9.14
CA ASP A 96 21.86 -2.40 -10.09
C ASP A 96 21.96 -0.91 -10.51
N GLY A 97 21.71 0.00 -9.56
CA GLY A 97 21.73 1.45 -9.80
C GLY A 97 20.45 2.02 -10.43
N ALA A 98 19.54 1.19 -10.91
CA ALA A 98 18.24 1.60 -11.42
C ALA A 98 17.18 1.63 -10.31
N SER A 99 16.21 2.54 -10.44
CA SER A 99 15.01 2.59 -9.59
C SER A 99 13.79 2.26 -10.43
N THR A 100 12.95 1.36 -9.94
CA THR A 100 11.71 0.94 -10.60
C THR A 100 10.57 0.98 -9.60
N THR A 101 9.43 1.52 -10.00
CA THR A 101 8.23 1.45 -9.18
C THR A 101 7.65 0.04 -9.24
N VAL A 102 7.31 -0.47 -8.06
CA VAL A 102 6.74 -1.81 -7.88
C VAL A 102 5.49 -1.72 -7.02
N GLN A 103 4.59 -2.66 -7.22
CA GLN A 103 3.56 -3.02 -6.25
C GLN A 103 4.04 -4.25 -5.47
N VAL A 104 3.81 -4.24 -4.17
CA VAL A 104 4.25 -5.25 -3.20
C VAL A 104 3.04 -5.78 -2.46
N CYS A 105 3.01 -7.08 -2.27
CA CYS A 105 2.02 -7.79 -1.48
C CYS A 105 2.75 -8.65 -0.46
N SER A 106 2.32 -8.59 0.80
CA SER A 106 2.89 -9.37 1.89
C SER A 106 1.81 -9.92 2.81
N HIS A 107 1.85 -11.23 3.03
CA HIS A 107 1.07 -11.94 4.04
C HIS A 107 2.05 -12.76 4.87
N GLU A 108 2.53 -12.16 5.96
CA GLU A 108 3.70 -12.68 6.70
C GLU A 108 3.44 -14.06 7.32
N THR A 109 2.26 -14.26 7.88
CA THR A 109 1.78 -15.49 8.55
C THR A 109 1.69 -16.66 7.58
N ALA A 110 1.13 -16.46 6.38
CA ALA A 110 1.09 -17.48 5.33
C ALA A 110 2.38 -17.57 4.51
N GLY A 111 3.33 -16.66 4.72
CA GLY A 111 4.57 -16.59 3.97
C GLY A 111 4.40 -16.19 2.50
N LEU A 112 3.25 -15.64 2.11
CA LEU A 112 3.01 -15.17 0.74
C LEU A 112 3.67 -13.81 0.55
N PHE A 113 4.43 -13.68 -0.53
CA PHE A 113 5.08 -12.42 -0.89
C PHE A 113 5.16 -12.30 -2.40
N ARG A 114 4.74 -11.15 -2.94
CA ARG A 114 4.80 -10.86 -4.37
C ARG A 114 5.26 -9.43 -4.60
N ILE A 115 6.09 -9.24 -5.63
CA ILE A 115 6.52 -7.95 -6.12
C ILE A 115 6.37 -7.93 -7.64
N GLU A 116 5.81 -6.86 -8.19
CA GLU A 116 5.67 -6.68 -9.63
C GLU A 116 5.94 -5.23 -10.01
N ALA A 117 6.58 -5.00 -11.16
CA ALA A 117 6.73 -3.65 -11.69
C ALA A 117 5.36 -3.07 -12.00
N VAL A 118 5.20 -1.76 -11.74
CA VAL A 118 3.93 -1.07 -11.97
C VAL A 118 4.19 0.31 -12.55
N ASP A 119 3.35 0.72 -13.49
CA ASP A 119 3.29 2.10 -13.95
C ASP A 119 2.46 2.91 -12.94
N LEU A 120 3.09 3.94 -12.35
CA LEU A 120 2.43 4.83 -11.40
C LEU A 120 1.26 5.60 -12.00
N THR A 121 1.19 5.76 -13.32
CA THR A 121 0.00 6.38 -13.96
C THR A 121 -1.26 5.53 -13.79
N THR A 122 -1.09 4.23 -13.56
CA THR A 122 -2.16 3.28 -13.27
C THR A 122 -2.30 2.97 -11.78
N ALA A 123 -1.49 3.58 -10.91
CA ALA A 123 -1.56 3.32 -9.48
C ALA A 123 -2.87 3.86 -8.91
N SER A 124 -3.70 2.96 -8.41
CA SER A 124 -4.92 3.25 -7.69
C SER A 124 -5.09 2.27 -6.54
N ILE A 125 -5.98 2.57 -5.60
CA ILE A 125 -6.30 1.64 -4.51
C ILE A 125 -6.93 0.37 -5.07
N ALA A 126 -7.87 0.50 -5.99
CA ALA A 126 -8.55 -0.64 -6.59
C ALA A 126 -7.56 -1.60 -7.26
N ASN A 127 -6.54 -1.06 -7.94
CA ASN A 127 -5.48 -1.86 -8.56
C ASN A 127 -4.60 -2.55 -7.50
N LEU A 128 -4.21 -1.84 -6.44
CA LEU A 128 -3.41 -2.42 -5.36
C LEU A 128 -4.19 -3.48 -4.58
N ALA A 129 -5.46 -3.21 -4.28
CA ALA A 129 -6.35 -4.15 -3.61
C ALA A 129 -6.56 -5.40 -4.46
N GLY A 130 -6.82 -5.23 -5.77
CA GLY A 130 -6.89 -6.34 -6.72
C GLY A 130 -5.60 -7.15 -6.78
N PHE A 131 -4.44 -6.49 -6.75
CA PHE A 131 -3.13 -7.15 -6.66
C PHE A 131 -2.99 -7.94 -5.36
N VAL A 132 -3.34 -7.36 -4.22
CA VAL A 132 -3.26 -8.05 -2.92
C VAL A 132 -4.20 -9.25 -2.86
N ARG A 133 -5.44 -9.11 -3.33
CA ARG A 133 -6.39 -10.23 -3.43
C ARG A 133 -5.84 -11.38 -4.26
N ARG A 134 -5.29 -11.09 -5.44
CA ARG A 134 -4.75 -12.14 -6.33
C ARG A 134 -3.53 -12.87 -5.78
N HIS A 135 -2.70 -12.22 -4.98
CA HIS A 135 -1.38 -12.78 -4.64
C HIS A 135 -1.17 -13.08 -3.16
N CYS A 136 -2.00 -12.54 -2.27
CA CYS A 136 -1.86 -12.74 -0.83
C CYS A 136 -3.12 -13.25 -0.15
N TYR A 137 -4.26 -13.42 -0.83
CA TYR A 137 -5.40 -14.04 -0.18
C TYR A 137 -5.31 -15.57 -0.13
N GLY A 138 -4.50 -16.18 -1.00
CA GLY A 138 -4.49 -17.62 -1.20
C GLY A 138 -5.79 -18.05 -1.88
N ASP A 139 -5.70 -18.76 -3.00
CA ASP A 139 -6.87 -19.48 -3.52
C ASP A 139 -7.16 -20.71 -2.65
#